data_AF-A0A536Y9D0-F1
#
_entry.id   AF-A0A536Y9D0-F1
#
_cell.length_a   1.000
_cell.length_b   1.000
_cell.length_c   1.000
_cell.angle_alpha   90.00
_cell.angle_beta   90.00
_cell.angle_gamma   90.00
#
_symmetry.space_group_name_H-M   'P 1'
#
loop_
_entity.id
_entity.type
_entity.pdbx_description
1 polymer ?
#
loop_
_entity_poly.entity_id
_entity_poly.type
_entity_poly.pdbx_seq_one_letter_code
_entity_poly.pdbx_strand_id
1 'polypeptide(L)'
;MSSATDFIPLARAAAIVHERLFPEHPGKDAKTLDVIALALSTLMPLYQRDMESGALHELGEAELAAGRFTRGATTLEFPNRPPLRYLVVQRQQLDRAARALMSDALTAARVSLTLRQSPRNASRP
;
A
#
# COMPACT_ATOMS: atom_id res chain seq x y z
N MET A 1 -5.12 -20.37 -17.15
CA MET A 1 -5.66 -19.15 -17.82
C MET A 1 -6.12 -18.20 -16.72
N SER A 2 -5.27 -17.25 -16.30
CA SER A 2 -5.64 -16.25 -15.29
C SER A 2 -6.58 -15.25 -15.94
N SER A 3 -7.88 -15.40 -15.70
CA SER A 3 -8.89 -14.49 -16.25
C SER A 3 -8.71 -13.09 -15.66
N ALA A 4 -9.04 -12.04 -16.42
CA ALA A 4 -8.98 -10.63 -15.99
C ALA A 4 -9.74 -10.34 -14.68
N THR A 5 -10.57 -11.28 -14.21
CA THR A 5 -11.29 -11.34 -12.93
C THR A 5 -10.40 -11.43 -11.69
N ASP A 6 -9.14 -11.87 -11.82
CA ASP A 6 -8.23 -12.05 -10.68
C ASP A 6 -7.48 -10.77 -10.28
N PHE A 7 -7.56 -9.72 -11.08
CA PHE A 7 -6.88 -8.45 -10.83
C PHE A 7 -7.87 -7.35 -10.47
N ILE A 8 -7.54 -6.55 -9.47
CA ILE A 8 -8.32 -5.38 -9.06
C ILE A 8 -7.48 -4.11 -9.15
N PRO A 9 -8.11 -2.94 -9.39
CA PRO A 9 -7.41 -1.66 -9.35
C PRO A 9 -6.70 -1.45 -8.01
N LEU A 10 -5.47 -0.92 -8.05
CA LEU A 10 -4.68 -0.64 -6.86
C LEU A 10 -5.40 0.30 -5.89
N ALA A 11 -6.05 1.35 -6.40
CA ALA A 11 -6.89 2.24 -5.60
C ALA A 11 -8.01 1.50 -4.84
N ARG A 12 -8.61 0.47 -5.47
CA ARG A 12 -9.63 -0.36 -4.82
C ARG A 12 -9.01 -1.25 -3.75
N ALA A 13 -7.84 -1.84 -4.02
CA ALA A 13 -7.11 -2.62 -3.03
C ALA A 13 -6.71 -1.77 -1.81
N ALA A 14 -6.19 -0.56 -2.04
CA ALA A 14 -5.85 0.38 -1.00
C ALA A 14 -7.07 0.79 -0.17
N ALA A 15 -8.23 1.03 -0.80
CA ALA A 15 -9.46 1.33 -0.10
C ALA A 15 -9.97 0.16 0.77
N ILE A 16 -9.88 -1.09 0.28
CA ILE A 16 -10.24 -2.29 1.06
C ILE A 16 -9.32 -2.41 2.28
N VAL A 17 -8.02 -2.17 2.11
CA VAL A 17 -7.04 -2.23 3.21
C VAL A 17 -7.28 -1.10 4.21
N HIS A 18 -7.59 0.11 3.72
CA HIS A 18 -7.94 1.25 4.56
C HIS A 18 -9.13 0.93 5.48
N GLU A 19 -10.23 0.42 4.92
CA GLU A 19 -11.42 0.04 5.68
C GLU A 19 -11.13 -1.00 6.77
N ARG A 20 -10.15 -1.90 6.54
CA ARG A 20 -9.71 -2.89 7.53
C ARG A 20 -8.83 -2.29 8.62
N LEU A 21 -7.95 -1.35 8.26
CA LEU A 21 -7.02 -0.71 9.20
C LEU A 21 -7.72 0.34 10.07
N PHE A 22 -8.71 1.04 9.52
CA PHE A 22 -9.39 2.18 10.15
C PHE A 22 -10.91 2.04 10.05
N PRO A 23 -11.53 1.01 10.65
CA PRO A 23 -12.97 0.77 10.54
C PRO A 23 -13.83 1.94 11.05
N GLU A 24 -13.33 2.69 12.03
CA GLU A 24 -14.01 3.86 12.62
C GLU A 24 -13.85 5.16 11.79
N HIS A 25 -12.99 5.16 10.76
CA HIS A 25 -12.71 6.34 9.94
C HIS A 25 -13.09 6.06 8.47
N PRO A 26 -14.36 6.24 8.09
CA PRO A 26 -14.83 5.96 6.73
C PRO A 26 -14.30 6.96 5.68
N GLY A 27 -13.69 8.07 6.12
CA GLY A 27 -13.07 9.06 5.25
C GLY A 27 -11.83 8.50 4.57
N LYS A 28 -11.89 8.31 3.25
CA LYS A 28 -10.76 7.91 2.41
C LYS A 28 -10.05 9.17 1.90
N ASP A 29 -9.09 9.69 2.64
CA ASP A 29 -8.26 10.76 2.09
C ASP A 29 -7.26 10.18 1.08
N ALA A 30 -7.03 10.91 -0.02
CA ALA A 30 -6.20 10.44 -1.12
C ALA A 30 -4.76 10.13 -0.68
N LYS A 31 -4.22 10.88 0.29
CA LYS A 31 -2.84 10.68 0.75
C LYS A 31 -2.70 9.37 1.52
N THR A 32 -3.68 9.02 2.35
CA THR A 32 -3.65 7.73 3.06
C THR A 32 -3.73 6.57 2.09
N LEU A 33 -4.56 6.67 1.03
CA LEU A 33 -4.59 5.64 -0.02
C LEU A 33 -3.25 5.53 -0.75
N ASP A 34 -2.58 6.66 -1.05
CA ASP A 34 -1.24 6.69 -1.65
C ASP A 34 -0.20 5.97 -0.77
N VAL A 35 -0.24 6.20 0.55
CA VAL A 35 0.65 5.54 1.52
C VAL A 35 0.35 4.04 1.62
N ILE A 36 -0.92 3.64 1.64
CA ILE A 36 -1.30 2.23 1.66
C ILE A 36 -0.83 1.53 0.39
N ALA A 37 -0.92 2.17 -0.77
CA ALA A 37 -0.41 1.62 -2.02
C ALA A 37 1.11 1.42 -2.02
N LEU A 38 1.87 2.37 -1.47
CA LEU A 38 3.30 2.20 -1.24
C LEU A 38 3.58 1.01 -0.33
N ALA A 39 2.82 0.86 0.76
CA ALA A 39 3.02 -0.26 1.67
C ALA A 39 2.69 -1.60 0.99
N LEU A 40 1.60 -1.66 0.22
CA LEU A 40 1.25 -2.83 -0.58
C LEU A 40 2.34 -3.17 -1.61
N SER A 41 3.01 -2.19 -2.22
CA SER A 41 4.06 -2.45 -3.19
C SER A 41 5.30 -3.12 -2.62
N THR A 42 5.46 -3.13 -1.29
CA THR A 42 6.52 -3.88 -0.61
C THR A 42 6.12 -5.32 -0.25
N LEU A 43 4.83 -5.64 -0.30
CA LEU A 43 4.28 -6.90 0.19
C LEU A 43 3.70 -7.79 -0.91
N MET A 44 3.44 -7.23 -2.08
CA MET A 44 2.91 -7.95 -3.22
C MET A 44 3.33 -7.30 -4.55
N PRO A 45 3.43 -8.08 -5.64
CA PRO A 45 3.67 -7.54 -6.97
C PRO A 45 2.56 -6.59 -7.42
N LEU A 46 2.97 -5.49 -8.06
CA LEU A 46 2.09 -4.55 -8.73
C LEU A 46 2.26 -4.70 -10.23
N TYR A 47 1.17 -4.50 -10.96
CA TYR A 47 1.17 -4.57 -12.40
C TYR A 47 0.57 -3.30 -12.98
N GLN A 48 1.13 -2.84 -14.09
CA GLN A 48 0.46 -1.92 -14.99
C GLN A 48 -0.32 -2.72 -16.02
N ARG A 49 -1.59 -2.38 -16.21
CA ARG A 49 -2.35 -2.88 -17.35
C ARG A 49 -2.23 -1.91 -18.52
N ASP A 50 -1.71 -2.40 -19.63
CA ASP A 50 -1.74 -1.68 -20.90
C ASP A 50 -3.19 -1.65 -21.43
N MET A 51 -3.69 -0.46 -21.81
CA MET A 51 -5.09 -0.30 -22.21
C MET A 51 -5.37 -0.70 -23.66
N GLU A 52 -4.35 -0.73 -24.50
CA GLU A 52 -4.50 -1.04 -25.93
C GLU A 52 -4.43 -2.56 -26.15
N SER A 53 -3.46 -3.21 -25.53
CA SER A 53 -3.18 -4.64 -25.66
C SER A 53 -3.77 -5.49 -24.53
N GLY A 54 -4.12 -4.88 -23.39
CA GLY A 54 -4.53 -5.61 -22.18
C GLY A 54 -3.38 -6.32 -21.47
N ALA A 55 -2.14 -6.16 -21.94
CA ALA A 55 -0.97 -6.80 -21.35
C ALA A 55 -0.74 -6.32 -19.91
N LEU A 56 -0.27 -7.23 -19.06
CA LEU A 56 0.12 -6.93 -17.69
C LEU A 56 1.64 -6.85 -17.62
N HIS A 57 2.14 -5.67 -17.24
CA HIS A 57 3.56 -5.43 -16.99
C HIS A 57 3.79 -5.34 -15.50
N GLU A 58 4.58 -6.26 -14.95
CA GLU A 58 4.97 -6.19 -13.54
C GLU A 58 5.87 -4.98 -13.32
N LEU A 59 5.59 -4.19 -12.29
CA LEU A 59 6.41 -3.05 -11.91
C LEU A 59 7.61 -3.54 -11.11
N GLY A 60 8.81 -3.21 -11.58
CA GLY A 60 10.04 -3.56 -10.90
C GLY A 60 10.28 -2.73 -9.63
N GLU A 61 11.08 -3.24 -8.71
CA GLU A 61 11.46 -2.53 -7.48
C GLU A 61 12.07 -1.15 -7.75
N ALA A 62 12.96 -1.05 -8.75
CA ALA A 62 13.57 0.21 -9.15
C ALA A 62 12.53 1.25 -9.64
N GLU A 63 11.46 0.79 -10.30
CA GLU A 63 10.38 1.67 -10.76
C GLU A 63 9.51 2.13 -9.59
N LEU A 64 9.21 1.23 -8.66
CA LEU A 64 8.45 1.56 -7.45
C LEU A 64 9.24 2.53 -6.55
N ALA A 65 10.55 2.35 -6.44
CA ALA A 65 11.43 3.23 -5.65
C ALA A 65 11.64 4.62 -6.28
N ALA A 66 11.64 4.71 -7.61
CA ALA A 66 11.80 5.98 -8.32
C ALA A 66 10.49 6.78 -8.45
N GLY A 67 9.36 6.14 -8.18
CA GLY A 67 8.03 6.73 -8.35
C GLY A 67 7.38 7.14 -7.03
N ARG A 68 6.30 7.92 -7.13
CA ARG A 68 5.43 8.26 -6.00
C ARG A 68 3.97 7.98 -6.36
N PHE A 69 3.27 7.23 -5.51
CA PHE A 69 1.84 7.05 -5.65
C PHE A 69 1.11 8.37 -5.37
N THR A 70 0.19 8.74 -6.26
CA THR A 70 -0.62 9.95 -6.16
C THR A 70 -2.07 9.69 -6.57
N ARG A 71 -2.93 10.67 -6.24
CA ARG A 71 -4.35 10.69 -6.63
C ARG A 71 -5.12 9.47 -6.12
N GLY A 72 -4.85 9.07 -4.89
CA GLY A 72 -5.53 7.96 -4.24
C GLY A 72 -5.14 6.61 -4.83
N ALA A 73 -3.84 6.40 -5.05
CA ALA A 73 -3.25 5.19 -5.60
C ALA A 73 -3.71 4.82 -7.01
N THR A 74 -4.15 5.79 -7.80
CA THR A 74 -4.52 5.60 -9.20
C THR A 74 -3.36 5.85 -10.15
N THR A 75 -2.35 6.60 -9.70
CA THR A 75 -1.24 7.08 -10.52
C THR A 75 0.08 6.84 -9.78
N LEU A 76 1.11 6.41 -10.52
CA LEU A 76 2.51 6.40 -10.06
C LEU A 76 3.26 7.47 -10.87
N GLU A 77 3.59 8.58 -10.22
CA GLU A 77 4.28 9.71 -10.83
C GLU A 77 5.80 9.56 -10.75
N PHE A 78 6.49 10.04 -11.78
CA PHE A 78 7.95 10.02 -11.88
C PHE A 78 8.46 11.43 -12.18
N PRO A 79 9.67 11.79 -11.73
CA PRO A 79 10.25 13.10 -12.03
C PRO A 79 10.64 13.26 -13.50
N ASN A 80 11.08 12.17 -14.16
CA ASN A 80 11.75 12.23 -15.47
C ASN A 80 11.07 11.39 -16.57
N ARG A 81 9.86 10.85 -16.32
CA ARG A 81 9.12 10.06 -17.30
C ARG A 81 7.61 10.20 -17.12
N PRO A 82 6.80 9.82 -18.12
CA PRO A 82 5.35 9.86 -18.01
C PRO A 82 4.83 9.05 -16.82
N PRO A 83 3.74 9.50 -16.17
CA PRO A 83 3.14 8.78 -15.05
C PRO A 83 2.50 7.47 -15.50
N LEU A 84 2.60 6.44 -14.67
CA LEU A 84 1.93 5.18 -14.90
C LEU A 84 0.52 5.20 -14.29
N ARG A 85 -0.44 4.66 -15.03
CA ARG A 85 -1.86 4.54 -14.66
C ARG A 85 -2.32 3.10 -14.87
N TYR A 86 -3.57 2.82 -14.48
CA TYR A 86 -4.17 1.48 -14.61
C TYR A 86 -3.38 0.42 -13.83
N LEU A 87 -2.97 0.83 -12.63
CA LEU A 87 -2.26 -0.01 -11.69
C LEU A 87 -3.22 -1.04 -11.09
N VAL A 88 -2.81 -2.30 -11.10
CA VAL A 88 -3.61 -3.42 -10.62
C VAL A 88 -2.76 -4.36 -9.78
N VAL A 89 -3.45 -5.11 -8.92
CA VAL A 89 -2.86 -6.14 -8.06
C VAL A 89 -3.68 -7.41 -8.12
N GLN A 90 -3.06 -8.56 -7.83
CA GLN A 90 -3.78 -9.83 -7.74
C GLN A 90 -4.67 -9.85 -6.50
N ARG A 91 -5.98 -10.01 -6.69
CA ARG A 91 -6.97 -10.03 -5.61
C ARG A 91 -6.67 -11.11 -4.57
N GLN A 92 -6.24 -12.29 -5.02
CA GLN A 92 -5.98 -13.44 -4.14
C GLN A 92 -4.83 -13.18 -3.15
N GLN A 93 -3.89 -12.31 -3.50
CA GLN A 93 -2.74 -11.96 -2.65
C GLN A 93 -3.06 -10.82 -1.67
N LEU A 94 -4.12 -10.04 -1.93
CA LEU A 94 -4.47 -8.87 -1.12
C LEU A 94 -4.75 -9.24 0.33
N ASP A 95 -5.45 -10.35 0.59
CA ASP A 95 -5.78 -10.76 1.97
C ASP A 95 -4.55 -11.14 2.78
N ARG A 96 -3.49 -11.64 2.13
CA ARG A 96 -2.21 -11.91 2.78
C ARG A 96 -1.46 -10.61 3.06
N ALA A 97 -1.37 -9.71 2.07
CA ALA A 97 -0.71 -8.42 2.21
C ALA A 97 -1.38 -7.53 3.28
N ALA A 98 -2.72 -7.48 3.29
CA ALA A 98 -3.48 -6.74 4.30
C ALA A 98 -3.18 -7.24 5.72
N ARG A 99 -3.09 -8.56 5.91
CA ARG A 99 -2.74 -9.16 7.21
C ARG A 99 -1.31 -8.84 7.64
N ALA A 100 -0.36 -8.85 6.72
CA ALA A 100 1.03 -8.46 6.99
C ALA A 100 1.13 -6.98 7.41
N LEU A 101 0.42 -6.07 6.73
CA LEU A 101 0.35 -4.65 7.13
C LEU A 101 -0.17 -4.48 8.56
N MET A 102 -1.23 -5.20 8.92
CA MET A 102 -1.82 -5.14 10.26
C MET A 102 -0.86 -5.68 11.34
N SER A 103 -0.13 -6.77 11.06
CA SER A 103 0.84 -7.31 12.02
C SER A 103 2.02 -6.37 12.24
N ASP A 104 2.51 -5.74 11.18
CA ASP A 104 3.64 -4.81 11.27
C ASP A 104 3.25 -3.53 12.01
N ALA A 105 2.08 -2.97 11.69
CA ALA A 105 1.54 -1.80 12.40
C ALA A 105 1.30 -2.10 13.89
N LEU A 106 0.74 -3.28 14.22
CA LEU A 106 0.57 -3.72 15.61
C LEU A 106 1.91 -3.89 16.32
N THR A 107 2.92 -4.43 15.64
CA THR A 107 4.27 -4.59 16.17
C THR A 107 4.91 -3.24 16.45
N ALA A 108 4.85 -2.31 15.51
CA ALA A 108 5.35 -0.95 15.67
C ALA A 108 4.64 -0.20 16.81
N ALA A 109 3.32 -0.35 16.95
CA ALA A 109 2.56 0.25 18.04
C ALA A 109 2.95 -0.33 19.42
N ARG A 110 3.13 -1.65 19.52
CA ARG A 110 3.58 -2.32 20.75
C ARG A 110 4.96 -1.86 21.18
N VAL A 111 5.91 -1.79 20.26
CA VAL A 111 7.27 -1.27 20.52
C VAL A 111 7.21 0.20 20.97
N SER A 112 6.37 1.01 20.34
CA SER A 112 6.21 2.42 20.73
C SER A 112 5.62 2.58 22.14
N LEU A 113 4.69 1.71 22.54
CA LEU A 113 4.11 1.70 23.88
C LEU A 113 5.12 1.27 24.95
N THR A 114 5.92 0.23 24.70
CA THR A 114 6.94 -0.23 25.65
C THR A 114 8.08 0.78 25.81
N LEU A 115 8.49 1.45 24.72
CA LEU A 115 9.48 2.52 24.78
C LEU A 115 8.96 3.75 25.55
N ARG A 116 7.67 4.11 25.41
CA ARG A 116 7.05 5.21 26.18
C ARG A 116 6.90 4.89 27.67
N GLN A 117 6.81 3.61 28.04
CA GLN A 117 6.67 3.16 29.44
C GLN A 117 8.01 2.92 30.14
N SER A 118 9.15 3.17 29.48
CA SER A 118 10.45 3.14 30.15
C SER A 118 10.48 4.21 31.24
N PRO A 119 10.60 3.83 32.53
CA PRO A 119 10.57 4.81 33.60
C PRO A 119 11.84 5.67 33.51
N ARG A 120 11.66 7.00 33.48
CA ARG A 120 12.70 7.95 33.86
C ARG A 120 13.09 7.66 35.31
N ASN A 121 14.02 6.74 35.51
CA ASN A 121 14.78 6.66 36.75
C ASN A 121 15.73 7.86 36.75
N ALA A 122 15.27 8.96 37.33
CA ALA A 122 16.15 10.08 37.67
C ALA A 122 15.69 10.66 39.02
N SER A 123 16.36 10.16 40.05
CA SER A 123 16.80 10.91 41.23
C SER A 123 15.74 11.24 42.28
N ARG A 124 15.69 10.38 43.31
CA ARG A 124 15.23 10.73 44.67
C ARG A 124 16.23 11.73 45.30
N PRO A 125 15.76 12.59 46.23
CA PRO A 125 16.55 13.67 46.83
C PRO A 125 17.62 13.17 47.80
#